data_AF-A0A934JQ59-F1
#
_entry.id   AF-A0A934JQ59-F1
#
_cell.length_a   1.000
_cell.length_b   1.000
_cell.length_c   1.000
_cell.angle_alpha   90.00
_cell.angle_beta   90.00
_cell.angle_gamma   90.00
#
_symmetry.space_group_name_H-M   'P 1'
#
loop_
_entity.id
_entity.type
_entity.pdbx_description
1 polymer ?
#
loop_
_entity_poly.entity_id
_entity_poly.type
_entity_poly.pdbx_seq_one_letter_code
_entity_poly.pdbx_strand_id
1 'polypeptide(L)'
;MPLDAWFISPGLVGCAFVNAYGENAGGGPVADRAAQHKDRLAALVRDLATALDPVRAPQLQKELMLLIEGAIVRASLGRRPEVAHIARTIAVLLVGDPASAPSRTNPVAAVRRAANERRLPARRGGDVTTP
;
A
#
# COMPACT_ATOMS: atom_id res chain seq x y z
N MET A 1 -13.88 -16.63 8.64
CA MET A 1 -12.45 -16.52 8.98
C MET A 1 -12.04 -15.07 8.77
N PRO A 2 -11.44 -14.39 9.77
CA PRO A 2 -10.97 -13.01 9.61
C PRO A 2 -9.67 -12.94 8.78
N LEU A 3 -9.32 -11.74 8.29
CA LEU A 3 -8.22 -11.55 7.33
C LEU A 3 -6.83 -11.91 7.90
N ASP A 4 -6.60 -11.54 9.16
CA ASP A 4 -5.40 -11.88 9.94
C ASP A 4 -5.22 -13.40 10.10
N ALA A 5 -6.30 -14.14 10.37
CA ALA A 5 -6.25 -15.60 10.45
C ALA A 5 -5.93 -16.24 9.10
N TRP A 6 -6.45 -15.69 7.99
CA TRP A 6 -6.06 -16.14 6.65
C TRP A 6 -4.59 -15.84 6.34
N PHE A 7 -4.07 -14.68 6.76
CA PHE A 7 -2.68 -14.26 6.55
C PHE A 7 -1.63 -15.16 7.20
N ILE A 8 -1.99 -15.91 8.24
CA ILE A 8 -1.10 -16.89 8.86
C ILE A 8 -1.38 -18.33 8.43
N SER A 9 -2.42 -18.56 7.61
CA SER A 9 -2.82 -19.90 7.19
C SER A 9 -1.69 -20.62 6.44
N PRO A 10 -1.42 -21.92 6.69
CA PRO A 10 -0.32 -22.66 6.08
C PRO A 10 -0.25 -22.55 4.55
N GLY A 11 -1.42 -22.47 3.89
CA GLY A 11 -1.53 -22.39 2.44
C GLY A 11 -1.33 -21.01 1.81
N LEU A 12 -1.16 -19.93 2.60
CA LEU A 12 -0.90 -18.61 2.03
C LEU A 12 0.56 -18.51 1.55
N VAL A 13 0.76 -18.64 0.24
CA VAL A 13 2.05 -18.45 -0.46
C VAL A 13 2.01 -17.27 -1.44
N GLY A 14 1.15 -16.29 -1.14
CA GLY A 14 0.87 -15.15 -2.00
C GLY A 14 -0.44 -15.31 -2.77
N CYS A 15 -0.61 -14.50 -3.81
CA CYS A 15 -1.79 -14.58 -4.67
C CYS A 15 -1.55 -15.64 -5.75
N ALA A 16 -2.38 -16.69 -5.77
CA ALA A 16 -2.29 -17.77 -6.77
C ALA A 16 -2.26 -17.25 -8.21
N PHE A 17 -3.04 -16.21 -8.52
CA PHE A 17 -3.09 -15.62 -9.86
C PHE A 17 -1.83 -14.84 -10.22
N VAL A 18 -1.22 -14.12 -9.26
CA VAL A 18 0.05 -13.40 -9.51
C VAL A 18 1.18 -14.40 -9.75
N ASN A 19 1.23 -15.46 -8.94
CA ASN A 19 2.22 -16.53 -9.10
C ASN A 19 2.04 -17.21 -10.47
N ALA A 20 0.82 -17.60 -10.82
CA ALA A 20 0.52 -18.20 -12.12
C ALA A 20 0.88 -17.28 -13.30
N TYR A 21 0.62 -15.97 -13.19
CA TYR A 21 1.02 -15.00 -14.20
C TYR A 21 2.56 -14.96 -14.36
N GLY A 22 3.29 -14.90 -13.25
CA GLY A 22 4.76 -14.87 -13.24
C GLY A 22 5.41 -16.14 -13.77
N GLU A 23 4.90 -17.31 -13.39
CA GLU A 23 5.39 -18.63 -13.84
C GLU A 23 5.22 -18.83 -15.35
N ASN A 24 4.27 -18.12 -15.97
CA ASN A 24 4.01 -18.17 -17.41
C ASN A 24 4.61 -16.99 -18.17
N ALA A 25 5.61 -16.31 -17.59
CA ALA A 25 6.28 -15.15 -18.18
C ALA A 25 5.32 -14.04 -18.68
N GLY A 26 4.14 -13.93 -18.06
CA GLY A 26 3.11 -12.97 -18.43
C GLY A 26 2.41 -13.22 -19.76
N GLY A 27 2.54 -14.41 -20.35
CA GLY A 27 1.91 -14.77 -21.63
C GLY A 27 1.17 -16.11 -21.63
N GLY A 28 0.33 -16.30 -22.64
CA GLY A 28 -0.44 -17.54 -22.84
C GLY A 28 -1.71 -17.63 -21.97
N PRO A 29 -2.49 -18.70 -22.16
CA PRO A 29 -3.86 -18.79 -21.65
C PRO A 29 -3.97 -18.74 -20.12
N VAL A 30 -2.94 -19.20 -19.41
CA VAL A 30 -2.90 -19.13 -17.93
C VAL A 30 -2.67 -17.70 -17.46
N ALA A 31 -1.71 -16.98 -18.05
CA ALA A 31 -1.44 -15.58 -17.74
C ALA A 31 -2.66 -14.70 -18.07
N ASP A 32 -3.31 -14.93 -19.20
CA ASP A 32 -4.53 -14.22 -19.61
C ASP A 32 -5.65 -14.41 -18.58
N ARG A 33 -5.85 -15.65 -18.10
CA ARG A 33 -6.89 -15.95 -17.12
C ARG A 33 -6.57 -15.38 -15.73
N ALA A 34 -5.29 -15.32 -15.38
CA ALA A 34 -4.82 -14.63 -14.18
C ALA A 34 -5.06 -13.12 -14.24
N ALA A 35 -4.72 -12.47 -15.35
CA ALA A 35 -5.00 -11.06 -15.58
C ALA A 35 -6.50 -10.77 -15.53
N GLN A 36 -7.31 -11.58 -16.22
CA GLN A 36 -8.77 -11.45 -16.20
C GLN A 36 -9.36 -11.60 -14.79
N HIS A 37 -8.78 -12.46 -13.94
CA HIS A 37 -9.22 -12.55 -12.55
C HIS A 37 -8.96 -11.25 -11.78
N LYS A 38 -7.80 -10.62 -12.00
CA LYS A 38 -7.48 -9.31 -11.41
C LYS A 38 -8.42 -8.21 -11.89
N ASP A 39 -8.79 -8.21 -13.16
CA ASP A 39 -9.77 -7.28 -13.71
C ASP A 39 -11.16 -7.45 -13.06
N ARG A 40 -11.60 -8.69 -12.85
CA ARG A 40 -12.86 -8.97 -12.14
C ARG A 40 -12.83 -8.49 -10.69
N LEU A 41 -11.71 -8.70 -10.00
CA LEU A 41 -11.53 -8.21 -8.63
C LEU A 41 -11.54 -6.68 -8.59
N ALA A 42 -10.85 -6.03 -9.53
CA ALA A 42 -10.86 -4.57 -9.66
C ALA A 42 -12.26 -4.02 -9.94
N ALA A 43 -13.04 -4.68 -10.79
CA ALA A 43 -14.43 -4.33 -11.05
C ALA A 43 -15.29 -4.43 -9.78
N LEU A 44 -15.18 -5.53 -9.03
CA LEU A 44 -15.88 -5.68 -7.74
C LEU A 44 -15.52 -4.56 -6.76
N VAL A 45 -14.22 -4.24 -6.62
CA VAL A 45 -13.76 -3.16 -5.74
C VAL A 45 -14.32 -1.81 -6.20
N ARG A 46 -14.38 -1.54 -7.51
CA ARG A 46 -15.00 -0.33 -8.07
C ARG A 46 -16.49 -0.25 -7.73
N ASP A 47 -17.21 -1.35 -7.85
CA ASP A 47 -18.66 -1.37 -7.60
C ASP A 47 -18.94 -1.07 -6.12
N LEU A 48 -18.15 -1.65 -5.21
CA LEU A 48 -18.19 -1.33 -3.78
C LEU A 48 -17.83 0.14 -3.51
N ALA A 49 -16.79 0.66 -4.17
CA ALA A 49 -16.40 2.05 -4.02
C ALA A 49 -17.47 3.02 -4.58
N THR A 50 -18.17 2.63 -5.64
CA THR A 50 -19.25 3.42 -6.26
C THR A 50 -20.45 3.54 -5.33
N ALA A 51 -20.78 2.47 -4.59
CA ALA A 51 -21.83 2.51 -3.57
C ALA A 51 -21.53 3.47 -2.41
N LEU A 52 -20.26 3.82 -2.19
CA LEU A 52 -19.82 4.74 -1.14
C LEU A 52 -19.64 6.17 -1.66
N ASP A 53 -18.97 6.31 -2.80
CA ASP A 53 -18.66 7.58 -3.44
C ASP A 53 -18.46 7.36 -4.96
N PRO A 54 -19.50 7.61 -5.78
CA PRO A 54 -19.41 7.44 -7.23
C PRO A 54 -18.32 8.29 -7.90
N VAL A 55 -18.01 9.47 -7.34
CA VAL A 55 -17.01 10.39 -7.90
C VAL A 55 -15.60 9.87 -7.67
N ARG A 56 -15.33 9.37 -6.45
CA ARG A 56 -14.00 8.84 -6.08
C ARG A 56 -13.79 7.39 -6.46
N ALA A 57 -14.83 6.65 -6.82
CA ALA A 57 -14.77 5.22 -7.12
C ALA A 57 -13.66 4.79 -8.09
N PRO A 58 -13.41 5.49 -9.23
CA PRO A 58 -12.33 5.10 -10.14
C PRO A 58 -10.94 5.21 -9.52
N GLN A 59 -10.72 6.16 -8.61
CA GLN A 59 -9.46 6.33 -7.92
C GLN A 59 -9.32 5.36 -6.74
N LEU A 60 -10.39 5.22 -5.93
CA LEU A 60 -10.44 4.26 -4.82
C LEU A 60 -10.20 2.84 -5.30
N GLN A 61 -10.74 2.45 -6.46
CA GLN A 61 -10.48 1.14 -7.05
C GLN A 61 -8.99 0.88 -7.22
N LYS A 62 -8.23 1.83 -7.76
CA LYS A 62 -6.79 1.67 -8.01
C LYS A 62 -6.01 1.59 -6.70
N GLU A 63 -6.31 2.48 -5.76
CA GLU A 63 -5.63 2.56 -4.46
C GLU A 63 -5.90 1.31 -3.61
N LEU A 64 -7.15 0.86 -3.55
CA LEU A 64 -7.54 -0.34 -2.81
C LEU A 64 -6.98 -1.60 -3.47
N MET A 65 -6.96 -1.69 -4.80
CA MET A 65 -6.34 -2.83 -5.48
C MET A 65 -4.85 -2.94 -5.16
N LEU A 66 -4.11 -1.82 -5.22
CA LEU A 66 -2.70 -1.80 -4.84
C LEU A 66 -2.49 -2.21 -3.37
N LEU A 67 -3.37 -1.73 -2.48
CA LEU A 67 -3.33 -2.09 -1.06
C LEU A 67 -3.61 -3.58 -0.83
N ILE A 68 -4.62 -4.16 -1.50
CA ILE A 68 -4.98 -5.58 -1.42
C ILE A 68 -3.79 -6.44 -1.87
N GLU A 69 -3.22 -6.13 -3.02
CA GLU A 69 -2.11 -6.90 -3.57
C GLU A 69 -0.85 -6.78 -2.71
N GLY A 70 -0.51 -5.56 -2.28
CA GLY A 70 0.60 -5.31 -1.38
C GLY A 70 0.44 -6.01 -0.03
N ALA A 71 -0.77 -6.00 0.55
CA ALA A 71 -1.05 -6.67 1.81
C ALA A 71 -0.84 -8.19 1.69
N ILE A 72 -1.34 -8.81 0.62
CA ILE A 72 -1.16 -10.25 0.38
C ILE A 72 0.33 -10.61 0.25
N VAL A 73 1.11 -9.80 -0.50
CA VAL A 73 2.56 -10.01 -0.64
C VAL A 73 3.28 -9.85 0.71
N ARG A 74 2.96 -8.81 1.48
CA ARG A 74 3.61 -8.58 2.78
C ARG A 74 3.24 -9.65 3.81
N ALA A 75 2.01 -10.16 3.76
CA ALA A 75 1.56 -11.25 4.60
C ALA A 75 2.24 -12.58 4.24
N SER A 76 2.37 -12.90 2.95
CA SER A 76 3.04 -14.14 2.51
C SER A 76 4.54 -14.14 2.85
N LEU A 77 5.18 -12.97 2.81
CA LEU A 77 6.56 -12.78 3.26
C LEU A 77 6.63 -12.76 4.80
N GLY A 78 6.58 -13.94 5.41
CA GLY A 78 6.84 -14.14 6.84
C GLY A 78 5.60 -14.28 7.73
N ARG A 79 4.41 -14.52 7.16
CA ARG A 79 3.16 -14.82 7.89
C ARG A 79 2.84 -13.76 8.95
N ARG A 80 2.72 -12.52 8.50
CA ARG A 80 2.53 -11.34 9.35
C ARG A 80 1.05 -10.98 9.52
N PRO A 81 0.35 -11.42 10.60
CA PRO A 81 -1.07 -11.10 10.80
C PRO A 81 -1.31 -9.60 10.99
N GLU A 82 -0.33 -8.86 11.51
CA GLU A 82 -0.42 -7.42 11.74
C GLU A 82 -0.62 -6.60 10.45
N VAL A 83 -0.21 -7.16 9.30
CA VAL A 83 -0.44 -6.56 7.98
C VAL A 83 -1.93 -6.37 7.72
N ALA A 84 -2.80 -7.26 8.23
CA ALA A 84 -4.24 -7.14 8.09
C ALA A 84 -4.77 -5.86 8.78
N HIS A 85 -4.28 -5.56 9.98
CA HIS A 85 -4.67 -4.36 10.73
C HIS A 85 -4.14 -3.07 10.08
N ILE A 86 -2.89 -3.11 9.59
CA ILE A 86 -2.30 -1.98 8.85
C ILE A 86 -3.09 -1.71 7.57
N ALA A 87 -3.39 -2.77 6.79
CA ALA A 87 -4.17 -2.65 5.57
C ALA A 87 -5.58 -2.10 5.85
N ARG A 88 -6.25 -2.56 6.91
CA ARG A 88 -7.53 -2.01 7.33
C ARG A 88 -7.43 -0.51 7.65
N THR A 89 -6.40 -0.09 8.39
CA THR A 89 -6.20 1.32 8.75
C THR A 89 -6.02 2.19 7.50
N ILE A 90 -5.21 1.74 6.55
CA ILE A 90 -5.00 2.45 5.28
C ILE A 90 -6.31 2.49 4.47
N ALA A 91 -7.04 1.37 4.37
CA ALA A 91 -8.30 1.31 3.65
C ALA A 91 -9.35 2.29 4.22
N VAL A 92 -9.44 2.41 5.55
CA VAL A 92 -10.31 3.39 6.21
C VAL A 92 -9.92 4.83 5.85
N LEU A 93 -8.62 5.14 5.81
CA LEU A 93 -8.13 6.47 5.40
C LEU A 93 -8.38 6.75 3.91
N LEU A 94 -8.34 5.73 3.05
CA LEU A 94 -8.68 5.86 1.64
C LEU A 94 -10.17 6.11 1.47
N VAL A 95 -11.02 5.31 2.10
CA VAL A 95 -12.49 5.41 1.97
C VAL A 95 -13.06 6.63 2.68
N GLY A 96 -12.45 7.07 3.78
CA GLY A 96 -12.89 8.23 4.56
C GLY A 96 -12.97 9.53 3.75
N ASP A 97 -13.75 10.47 4.26
CA ASP A 97 -13.97 11.77 3.62
C ASP A 97 -12.67 12.58 3.54
N PRO A 98 -12.22 13.03 2.35
CA PRO A 98 -11.04 13.88 2.22
C PRO A 98 -11.14 15.21 2.97
N ALA A 99 -12.34 15.73 3.23
CA ALA A 99 -12.56 16.92 4.06
C ALA A 99 -12.33 16.66 5.56
N SER A 100 -12.42 15.40 5.99
CA SER A 100 -12.11 14.93 7.35
C SER A 100 -10.67 14.42 7.49
N ALA A 101 -9.91 14.35 6.38
CA ALA A 101 -8.54 13.86 6.40
C ALA A 101 -7.65 14.89 7.13
N PRO A 102 -6.90 14.48 8.17
CA PRO A 102 -5.93 15.38 8.79
C PRO A 102 -4.96 15.89 7.72
N SER A 103 -4.63 17.18 7.77
CA SER A 103 -3.76 17.84 6.79
C SER A 103 -2.56 16.95 6.49
N ARG A 104 -2.50 16.37 5.29
CA ARG A 104 -1.43 15.43 4.93
C ARG A 104 -0.14 16.23 4.89
N THR A 105 0.67 16.15 5.95
CA THR A 105 2.05 16.65 5.92
C THR A 105 2.75 15.95 4.77
N ASN A 106 3.23 16.71 3.79
CA ASN A 106 3.92 16.17 2.63
C ASN A 106 5.12 15.32 3.12
N PRO A 107 5.06 13.98 3.00
CA PRO A 107 6.10 13.12 3.57
C PRO A 107 7.43 13.30 2.83
N VAL A 108 7.38 13.68 1.54
CA VAL A 108 8.58 14.02 0.76
C VAL A 108 9.22 15.31 1.29
N ALA A 109 8.42 16.31 1.66
CA ALA A 109 8.93 17.53 2.28
C ALA A 109 9.52 17.25 3.68
N ALA A 110 8.87 16.41 4.48
CA ALA A 110 9.36 16.01 5.79
C ALA A 110 10.69 15.24 5.72
N VAL A 111 10.80 14.28 4.79
CA VAL A 111 12.04 13.53 4.53
C VAL A 111 13.15 14.46 4.04
N ARG A 112 12.84 15.37 3.12
CA ARG A 112 13.80 16.39 2.64
C ARG A 112 14.30 17.29 3.77
N ARG A 113 13.40 17.74 4.65
CA ARG A 113 13.75 18.57 5.81
C ARG A 113 14.66 17.83 6.78
N ALA A 114 14.31 16.60 7.16
CA ALA A 114 15.14 15.76 8.03
C ALA A 114 16.51 15.43 7.40
N ALA A 115 16.57 15.25 6.08
CA ALA A 115 17.82 15.07 5.37
C ALA A 115 18.69 16.33 5.33
N ASN A 116 18.07 17.52 5.31
CA ASN A 116 18.77 18.80 5.28
C ASN A 116 19.29 19.21 6.67
N GLU A 117 18.51 18.97 7.72
CA GLU A 117 18.90 19.23 9.12
C GLU A 117 20.10 18.38 9.55
N ARG A 118 20.21 17.14 9.04
CA ARG A 118 21.38 16.27 9.24
C ARG A 118 22.64 16.70 8.47
N ARG A 119 22.54 17.65 7.54
CA ARG A 119 23.66 18.13 6.71
C ARG A 119 24.28 19.44 7.19
N LEU A 120 23.69 20.17 8.15
CA LEU A 120 24.33 21.37 8.67
C LEU A 120 25.56 20.99 9.51
N PRO A 121 26.77 21.46 9.16
CA PRO A 121 27.93 21.27 10.01
C PRO A 121 27.72 21.98 11.34
N ALA A 122 28.09 21.33 12.44
CA ALA A 122 28.20 21.97 13.74
C ALA A 122 29.02 23.26 13.57
N ARG A 123 28.37 24.41 13.76
CA ARG A 123 29.07 25.70 13.81
C ARG A 123 30.14 25.56 14.89
N ARG A 124 31.42 25.41 14.50
CA ARG A 124 32.53 25.53 15.43
C ARG A 124 32.45 26.95 15.97
N GLY A 125 32.16 27.07 17.26
CA GLY A 125 32.29 28.32 17.98
C GLY A 125 33.69 28.85 17.72
N GLY A 126 33.77 30.05 17.14
CA GLY A 126 35.02 30.77 17.03
C GLY A 126 35.46 31.13 18.44
N ASP A 127 36.60 30.57 18.85
CA ASP A 127 37.30 31.09 20.00
C ASP A 127 38.13 32.28 19.53
N VAL A 128 37.67 33.47 19.95
CA VAL A 128 38.40 34.72 19.83
C VAL A 128 39.42 34.73 20.95
N THR A 129 40.69 34.58 20.60
CA THR A 129 41.79 34.96 21.48
C THR A 129 42.83 35.75 20.69
N THR A 130 42.67 37.07 20.69
CA THR A 130 43.79 38.03 20.82
C THR A 130 44.26 38.04 22.29
N PRO A 131 45.50 38.45 22.61
CA PRO A 131 46.33 39.48 21.97
C PRO A 131 47.59 38.97 21.25
#